data_AF-A0A3C7W1T8-F1
#
_entry.id   AF-A0A3C7W1T8-F1
#
_cell.length_a   1.000
_cell.length_b   1.000
_cell.length_c   1.000
_cell.angle_alpha   90.00
_cell.angle_beta   90.00
_cell.angle_gamma   90.00
#
_symmetry.space_group_name_H-M   'P 1'
#
loop_
_entity.id
_entity.type
_entity.pdbx_description
1 polymer ?
#
loop_
_entity_poly.entity_id
_entity_poly.type
_entity_poly.pdbx_seq_one_letter_code
_entity_poly.pdbx_strand_id
1 'polypeptide(L)' 'MAEGGGSPAPGNVAFHDLHPAVGDSRSEALAGLRAAQKRVDPKHFYDARGSRLFE' A
#
# COMPACT_ATOMS: atom_id res chain seq x y z
N MET A 1 14.44 28.84 -18.64
CA MET A 1 13.40 29.58 -17.88
C MET A 1 12.62 28.57 -17.07
N ALA A 2 12.60 28.79 -15.75
CA ALA A 2 11.89 28.07 -14.67
C ALA A 2 12.37 26.66 -14.27
N GLU A 3 13.32 26.67 -13.32
CA GLU A 3 13.55 25.68 -12.27
C GLU A 3 12.37 25.64 -11.26
N GLY A 4 12.10 24.50 -10.61
CA GLY A 4 11.26 24.43 -9.39
C GLY A 4 10.44 23.13 -9.26
N GLY A 5 10.56 22.30 -8.23
CA GLY A 5 11.37 22.36 -7.01
C GLY A 5 11.56 20.96 -6.45
N GLY A 6 12.81 20.56 -6.23
CA GLY A 6 13.14 19.35 -5.49
C GLY A 6 13.03 19.64 -3.99
N SER A 7 12.12 18.96 -3.30
CA SER A 7 12.14 18.91 -1.84
C SER A 7 13.49 18.31 -1.39
N PRO A 8 14.20 18.87 -0.40
CA PRO A 8 15.43 18.28 0.08
C PRO A 8 15.12 16.87 0.59
N ALA A 9 15.72 15.85 -0.04
CA ALA A 9 15.65 14.50 0.47
C ALA A 9 16.19 14.52 1.91
N PRO A 10 15.42 14.06 2.92
CA PRO A 10 15.93 13.98 4.27
C PRO A 10 17.16 13.06 4.26
N GLY A 11 18.35 13.61 4.55
CA GLY A 11 19.64 12.91 4.41
C GLY A 11 19.81 11.70 5.34
N ASN A 12 18.80 11.40 6.15
CA ASN A 12 18.70 10.25 7.04
C ASN A 12 17.64 9.22 6.60
N VAL A 13 16.98 9.39 5.46
CA VAL A 13 15.98 8.44 4.94
C VAL A 13 16.57 7.70 3.75
N ALA A 14 16.69 6.38 3.89
CA ALA A 14 17.04 5.49 2.80
C ALA A 14 15.78 4.83 2.25
N PHE A 15 15.56 4.95 0.93
CA PHE A 15 14.53 4.18 0.24
C PHE A 15 15.08 2.79 -0.09
N HIS A 16 14.44 1.75 0.43
CA HIS A 16 14.75 0.36 0.11
C HIS A 16 13.64 -0.22 -0.75
N ASP A 17 13.91 -0.37 -2.05
CA ASP A 17 12.98 -1.05 -2.95
C ASP A 17 13.14 -2.56 -2.80
N LEU A 18 12.39 -3.12 -1.85
CA LEU A 18 12.44 -4.54 -1.51
C LEU A 18 11.86 -5.44 -2.61
N HIS A 19 11.29 -4.89 -3.69
CA HIS A 19 10.65 -5.63 -4.78
C HIS A 19 9.87 -6.86 -4.29
N PRO A 20 8.97 -6.71 -3.30
CA PRO A 20 8.16 -7.84 -2.86
C PRO A 20 7.41 -8.38 -4.07
N ALA A 21 7.25 -9.70 -4.15
CA ALA A 21 6.37 -10.28 -5.14
C ALA A 21 5.03 -9.55 -5.05
N VAL A 22 4.58 -8.97 -6.17
CA VAL A 22 3.28 -8.28 -6.21
C VAL A 22 2.24 -9.35 -5.92
N GLY A 23 1.78 -9.39 -4.67
CA GLY A 23 0.69 -10.27 -4.27
C GLY A 23 -0.51 -9.92 -5.15
N ASP A 24 -1.06 -10.91 -5.85
CA ASP A 24 -2.26 -10.70 -6.65
C ASP A 24 -3.43 -10.47 -5.70
N SER A 25 -3.69 -9.20 -5.42
CA SER A 25 -4.76 -8.74 -4.51
C SER A 25 -6.12 -9.29 -4.94
N ARG A 26 -6.34 -9.52 -6.24
CA ARG A 26 -7.57 -10.13 -6.74
C ARG A 26 -7.63 -11.61 -6.37
N SER A 27 -6.53 -12.35 -6.52
CA SER A 27 -6.47 -13.76 -6.13
C SER A 27 -6.69 -13.95 -4.62
N GLU A 28 -6.10 -13.09 -3.79
CA GLU A 28 -6.23 -13.11 -2.34
C GLU A 28 -7.68 -12.81 -1.91
N ALA A 29 -8.29 -11.78 -2.49
CA ALA A 29 -9.68 -11.44 -2.24
C ALA A 29 -10.62 -12.59 -2.65
N LEU A 30 -10.41 -13.18 -3.83
CA LEU A 30 -11.23 -14.31 -4.29
C LEU A 30 -11.09 -15.52 -3.37
N ALA A 31 -9.87 -15.84 -2.91
CA ALA A 31 -9.64 -16.94 -1.99
C ALA A 31 -10.33 -16.72 -0.63
N GLY A 32 -10.23 -15.50 -0.09
CA GLY A 32 -10.85 -15.11 1.17
C GLY A 32 -12.39 -15.12 1.12
N LEU A 33 -12.98 -14.67 0.01
CA LEU A 33 -14.42 -14.62 -0.19
C LEU A 33 -15.05 -15.99 -0.52
N ARG A 34 -14.26 -16.93 -1.05
CA ARG A 34 -14.67 -18.32 -1.32
C ARG A 34 -14.60 -19.25 -0.12
N ALA A 35 -13.89 -18.86 0.94
CA ALA A 35 -13.77 -19.67 2.15
C ALA A 35 -15.12 -19.79 2.88
N ALA A 36 -15.32 -20.92 3.58
CA ALA A 36 -16.53 -21.15 4.40
C ALA A 36 -16.72 -20.01 5.41
N GLN A 37 -15.67 -19.67 6.15
CA GLN A 37 -15.57 -18.42 6.89
C GLN A 37 -14.91 -17.35 6.00
N LYS A 38 -15.71 -16.37 5.56
CA LYS A 38 -15.23 -15.28 4.72
C LYS A 38 -14.24 -14.41 5.48
N ARG A 39 -13.17 -14.01 4.80
CA ARG A 39 -12.11 -13.16 5.34
C ARG A 39 -11.55 -12.25 4.25
N VAL A 40 -11.02 -11.11 4.67
CA VAL A 40 -10.29 -10.14 3.84
C VAL A 40 -9.07 -9.69 4.63
N ASP A 41 -7.92 -9.56 3.97
CA ASP A 41 -6.70 -9.09 4.62
C ASP A 41 -6.83 -7.60 5.01
N PRO A 42 -6.49 -7.20 6.25
CA PRO A 42 -6.60 -5.83 6.71
C PRO A 42 -5.82 -4.80 5.88
N LYS A 43 -4.74 -5.22 5.19
CA LYS A 43 -3.94 -4.31 4.33
C LYS A 43 -4.79 -3.61 3.27
N HIS A 44 -5.91 -4.21 2.86
CA HIS A 44 -6.80 -3.65 1.85
C HIS A 44 -7.70 -2.53 2.37
N PHE A 45 -7.74 -2.27 3.68
CA PHE A 45 -8.51 -1.15 4.23
C PHE A 45 -7.76 0.18 4.15
N TYR A 46 -6.44 0.17 3.93
CA TYR A 46 -5.62 1.38 4.00
C TYR A 46 -5.43 2.05 2.64
N ASP A 47 -6.54 2.29 1.94
CA ASP A 47 -6.55 3.22 0.81
C ASP A 47 -6.57 4.68 1.30
N ALA A 48 -6.54 5.65 0.39
CA ALA A 48 -6.53 7.07 0.77
C ALA A 48 -7.74 7.49 1.64
N ARG A 49 -8.87 6.79 1.56
CA ARG A 49 -10.03 7.05 2.41
C ARG A 49 -9.90 6.33 3.74
N GLY A 50 -9.56 5.04 3.71
CA GLY A 50 -9.47 4.23 4.91
C GLY A 50 -8.31 4.63 5.81
N SER A 51 -7.18 5.07 5.26
CA SER A 51 -6.09 5.65 6.06
C SER A 51 -6.54 6.89 6.83
N ARG A 52 -7.35 7.77 6.21
CA ARG A 52 -7.91 8.95 6.90
C ARG A 52 -8.89 8.64 8.03
N LEU A 53 -9.41 7.41 8.11
CA LEU A 53 -10.28 7.01 9.22
C LEU A 53 -9.49 6.66 10.49
N PHE A 54 -8.16 6.53 10.37
CA PHE A 54 -7.26 6.08 11.44
C PHE A 54 -6.17 7.11 11.80
N GLU A 55 -6.18 8.30 11.16
CA GLU A 55 -5.41 9.50 11.54
C GLU A 55 -6.19 10.34 12.54
#